data_AF-A0A5B7R8B4-F1
#
_entry.id   AF-A0A5B7R8B4-F1
#
_cell.length_a   1.000
_cell.length_b   1.000
_cell.length_c   1.000
_cell.angle_alpha   90.00
_cell.angle_beta   90.00
_cell.angle_gamma   90.00
#
_symmetry.space_group_name_H-M   'P 1'
#
loop_
_entity.id
_entity.type
_entity.pdbx_description
1 polymer ?
#
loop_
_entity_poly.entity_id
_entity_poly.type
_entity_poly.pdbx_seq_one_letter_code
_entity_poly.pdbx_strand_id
1 'polypeptide(L)'
;MTTSVLTRSDGKLLEFQSTSGLGDLHDEAGKVDEALLPCRANNPELWFAELPADVEFAKALCQTCPVQQICLGGALDRSEPWGVWGGELFLQGTVIPRKRPRGRPRKDAVA
;
A
#
# COMPACT_ATOMS: atom_id res chain seq x y z
N MET A 1 6.93 12.77 -25.10
CA MET A 1 6.36 14.12 -25.11
C MET A 1 5.20 14.14 -24.12
N THR A 2 5.48 14.42 -22.85
CA THR A 2 4.44 14.48 -21.82
C THR A 2 4.23 15.96 -21.53
N THR A 3 3.13 16.49 -22.03
CA THR A 3 2.77 17.90 -21.88
C THR A 3 2.34 18.16 -20.43
N SER A 4 3.19 18.78 -19.63
CA SER A 4 2.76 19.42 -18.38
C SER A 4 1.88 20.62 -18.74
N VAL A 5 0.59 20.54 -18.40
CA VAL A 5 -0.33 21.67 -18.54
C VAL A 5 -0.20 22.53 -17.29
N LEU A 6 0.41 23.71 -17.43
CA LEU A 6 0.35 24.78 -16.45
C LEU A 6 -0.86 25.67 -16.77
N THR A 7 -2.01 25.42 -16.13
CA THR A 7 -3.13 26.36 -16.14
C THR A 7 -2.94 27.39 -15.03
N ARG A 8 -2.78 28.64 -15.45
CA ARG A 8 -2.60 29.83 -14.61
C ARG A 8 -3.96 30.48 -14.39
N SER A 9 -4.48 30.43 -13.17
CA SER A 9 -5.70 31.13 -12.78
C SER A 9 -5.61 31.66 -11.34
N ASP A 10 -5.59 32.99 -11.23
CA ASP A 10 -6.20 33.78 -10.15
C ASP A 10 -5.54 33.87 -8.76
N GLY A 11 -4.20 33.97 -8.69
CA GLY A 11 -3.53 34.81 -7.67
C GLY A 11 -3.82 34.52 -6.20
N LYS A 12 -4.35 33.35 -5.85
CA LYS A 12 -4.54 32.89 -4.48
C LYS A 12 -3.71 31.63 -4.30
N LEU A 13 -2.58 31.80 -3.64
CA LEU A 13 -1.65 30.77 -3.18
C LEU A 13 -2.39 29.92 -2.14
N LEU A 14 -3.13 28.92 -2.58
CA LEU A 14 -3.65 27.86 -1.74
C LEU A 14 -3.33 26.54 -2.45
N GLU A 15 -2.33 25.86 -1.88
CA GLU A 15 -1.81 24.54 -2.22
C GLU A 15 -2.81 23.64 -2.97
N PHE A 16 -2.44 23.21 -4.17
CA PHE A 16 -2.95 21.95 -4.68
C PHE A 16 -2.37 20.85 -3.79
N GLN A 17 -3.18 20.44 -2.80
CA GLN A 17 -2.83 19.43 -1.82
C GLN A 17 -2.63 18.08 -2.55
N SER A 18 -1.40 17.81 -2.98
CA SER A 18 -0.92 16.43 -3.12
C SER A 18 -0.78 15.87 -1.71
N THR A 19 -1.89 15.46 -1.12
CA THR A 19 -1.84 14.60 0.05
C THR A 19 -1.71 13.17 -0.47
N SER A 20 -0.54 12.56 -0.24
CA SER A 20 -0.25 11.14 -0.43
C SER A 20 0.24 10.70 -1.82
N GLY A 21 1.07 11.52 -2.47
CA GLY A 21 1.77 11.12 -3.68
C GLY A 21 2.84 10.04 -3.45
N LEU A 22 3.10 9.21 -4.46
CA LEU A 22 4.22 8.24 -4.45
C LEU A 22 5.58 8.92 -4.21
N GLY A 23 5.72 10.19 -4.60
CA GLY A 23 6.89 11.03 -4.33
C GLY A 23 7.13 11.23 -2.84
N ASP A 24 6.12 11.70 -2.12
CA ASP A 24 6.22 11.93 -0.66
C ASP A 24 6.57 10.64 0.09
N LEU A 25 6.00 9.50 -0.32
CA LEU A 25 6.35 8.20 0.25
C LEU A 25 7.83 7.87 0.06
N HIS A 26 8.39 8.10 -1.13
CA HIS A 26 9.79 7.81 -1.41
C HIS A 26 10.73 8.74 -0.63
N ASP A 27 10.37 10.01 -0.51
CA ASP A 27 11.16 11.00 0.22
C ASP A 27 11.19 10.68 1.73
N GLU A 28 10.05 10.33 2.32
CA GLU A 28 10.00 9.93 3.74
C GLU A 28 10.70 8.59 3.98
N ALA A 29 10.50 7.60 3.09
CA ALA A 29 11.22 6.33 3.19
C ALA A 29 12.73 6.50 2.96
N GLY A 30 13.18 7.52 2.23
CA GLY A 30 14.60 7.82 2.04
C GLY A 30 15.29 8.38 3.29
N LYS A 31 14.53 8.91 4.26
CA LYS A 31 15.06 9.42 5.54
C LYS A 31 15.17 8.34 6.61
N VAL A 32 14.56 7.19 6.39
CA VAL A 32 14.51 6.08 7.33
C VAL A 32 15.63 5.08 7.02
N ASP A 33 16.25 4.54 8.07
CA ASP A 33 17.21 3.44 7.92
C ASP A 33 16.53 2.23 7.22
N GLU A 34 17.19 1.67 6.22
CA GLU A 34 16.65 0.56 5.43
C GLU A 34 16.29 -0.66 6.29
N ALA A 35 17.00 -0.90 7.39
CA ALA A 35 16.68 -1.97 8.34
C ALA A 35 15.33 -1.78 9.05
N LEU A 36 14.81 -0.54 9.12
CA LEU A 36 13.50 -0.21 9.69
C LEU A 36 12.37 -0.25 8.66
N LEU A 37 12.67 -0.54 7.39
CA LEU A 37 11.71 -0.68 6.30
C LEU A 37 11.60 -2.16 5.93
N PRO A 38 10.64 -2.91 6.52
CA PRO A 38 10.56 -4.36 6.32
C PRO A 38 10.50 -4.76 4.85
N CYS A 39 9.80 -3.99 4.00
CA CYS A 39 9.67 -4.24 2.56
C CYS A 39 10.96 -4.08 1.76
N ARG A 40 11.96 -3.38 2.30
CA ARG A 40 13.29 -3.24 1.71
C ARG A 40 14.32 -4.18 2.35
N ALA A 41 14.16 -4.45 3.65
CA ALA A 41 15.05 -5.35 4.39
C ALA A 41 14.81 -6.85 4.13
N ASN A 42 13.64 -7.24 3.63
CA ASN A 42 13.28 -8.64 3.34
C ASN A 42 13.04 -8.87 1.84
N ASN A 43 12.75 -10.12 1.47
CA ASN A 43 12.41 -10.47 0.09
C ASN A 43 11.13 -9.73 -0.38
N PRO A 44 11.18 -8.90 -1.45
CA PRO A 44 10.04 -8.14 -1.94
C PRO A 44 8.83 -9.02 -2.34
N GLU A 45 9.08 -10.26 -2.80
CA GLU A 45 8.03 -11.21 -3.17
C GLU A 45 7.06 -11.52 -2.01
N LEU A 46 7.50 -11.33 -0.76
CA LEU A 46 6.67 -11.57 0.43
C LEU A 46 5.46 -10.61 0.49
N TRP A 47 5.61 -9.35 0.07
CA TRP A 47 4.50 -8.38 0.02
C TRP A 47 3.48 -8.70 -1.07
N PHE A 48 3.84 -9.60 -1.98
CA PHE A 48 3.07 -10.04 -3.13
C PHE A 48 2.67 -11.52 -2.98
N ALA A 49 2.80 -12.08 -1.77
CA ALA A 49 2.67 -13.50 -1.56
C ALA A 49 1.28 -14.06 -1.90
N GLU A 50 1.28 -15.29 -2.40
CA GLU A 50 0.04 -15.97 -2.73
C GLU A 50 -0.60 -16.71 -1.55
N LEU A 51 0.20 -17.19 -0.61
CA LEU A 51 -0.27 -18.01 0.50
C LEU A 51 -0.85 -17.12 1.61
N PRO A 52 -2.03 -17.45 2.17
CA PRO A 52 -2.61 -16.65 3.25
C PRO A 52 -1.68 -16.46 4.46
N ALA A 53 -0.87 -17.47 4.80
CA ALA A 53 0.08 -17.37 5.92
C ALA A 53 1.15 -16.31 5.69
N ASP A 54 1.73 -16.28 4.48
CA ASP A 54 2.78 -15.34 4.12
C ASP A 54 2.24 -13.90 4.03
N VAL A 55 0.99 -13.74 3.58
CA VAL A 55 0.31 -12.45 3.58
C VAL A 55 0.12 -11.92 4.99
N GLU A 56 -0.34 -12.75 5.94
CA GLU A 56 -0.46 -12.31 7.34
C GLU A 56 0.91 -12.04 7.97
N PHE A 57 1.94 -12.79 7.59
CA PHE A 57 3.31 -12.52 8.00
C PHE A 57 3.81 -11.17 7.48
N ALA A 58 3.59 -10.85 6.20
CA ALA A 58 3.94 -9.55 5.61
C ALA A 58 3.20 -8.40 6.31
N LYS A 59 1.90 -8.57 6.61
CA LYS A 59 1.11 -7.58 7.35
C LYS A 59 1.68 -7.34 8.75
N ALA A 60 2.07 -8.40 9.45
CA ALA A 60 2.67 -8.32 10.78
C ALA A 60 4.01 -7.57 10.77
N LEU A 61 4.88 -7.85 9.78
CA LEU A 61 6.13 -7.13 9.59
C LEU A 61 5.88 -5.63 9.37
N CYS A 62 4.87 -5.27 8.57
CA CYS A 62 4.54 -3.88 8.29
C CYS A 62 4.05 -3.07 9.51
N GLN A 63 3.64 -3.70 10.61
CA GLN A 63 3.08 -2.97 11.77
C GLN A 63 4.07 -2.04 12.45
N THR A 64 5.38 -2.31 12.34
CA THR A 64 6.44 -1.50 12.96
C THR A 64 7.08 -0.51 11.98
N CYS A 65 6.55 -0.40 10.75
CA CYS A 65 7.13 0.45 9.72
C CYS A 65 6.84 1.94 10.00
N PRO A 66 7.85 2.82 10.04
CA PRO A 66 7.65 4.25 10.38
C PRO A 66 6.86 5.01 9.31
N VAL A 67 6.86 4.55 8.06
CA VAL A 67 6.12 5.18 6.94
C VAL A 67 4.79 4.47 6.62
N GLN A 68 4.29 3.64 7.54
CA GLN A 68 3.09 2.82 7.34
C GLN A 68 1.89 3.63 6.82
N GLN A 69 1.57 4.76 7.47
CA GLN A 69 0.39 5.56 7.15
C GLN A 69 0.50 6.22 5.77
N ILE A 70 1.67 6.73 5.40
CA ILE A 70 1.94 7.34 4.10
C ILE A 70 1.89 6.27 3.00
N CYS A 71 2.43 5.09 3.28
CA CYS A 71 2.39 3.94 2.38
C CYS A 71 0.95 3.49 2.11
N LEU A 72 0.13 3.38 3.16
CA LEU A 72 -1.29 3.02 3.04
C LEU A 72 -2.07 4.08 2.26
N GLY A 73 -1.91 5.36 2.59
CA GLY A 73 -2.57 6.46 1.89
C GLY A 73 -2.26 6.46 0.40
N GLY A 74 -0.96 6.37 0.04
CA GLY A 74 -0.57 6.31 -1.36
C GLY A 74 -1.09 5.07 -2.09
N ALA A 75 -1.20 3.92 -1.42
CA ALA A 75 -1.75 2.71 -2.02
C ALA A 75 -3.27 2.81 -2.27
N LEU A 76 -4.00 3.49 -1.38
CA LEU A 76 -5.43 3.78 -1.56
C LEU A 76 -5.64 4.72 -2.76
N ASP A 77 -4.86 5.80 -2.85
CA ASP A 77 -4.99 6.78 -3.94
C ASP A 77 -4.74 6.16 -5.32
N ARG A 78 -3.77 5.24 -5.41
CA ARG A 78 -3.47 4.51 -6.66
C ARG A 78 -4.39 3.31 -6.89
N SER A 79 -5.26 2.99 -5.93
CA SER A 79 -6.09 1.79 -5.96
C SER A 79 -5.25 0.55 -6.28
N GLU A 80 -4.19 0.34 -5.50
CA GLU A 80 -3.21 -0.73 -5.76
C GLU A 80 -3.93 -2.08 -6.01
N PRO A 81 -3.68 -2.75 -7.14
CA PRO A 81 -4.51 -3.86 -7.57
C PRO A 81 -4.35 -5.09 -6.66
N TRP A 82 -3.19 -5.25 -6.01
CA TRP A 82 -2.89 -6.37 -5.14
C TRP A 82 -1.66 -6.12 -4.26
N GLY A 83 -1.47 -6.98 -3.26
CA GLY A 83 -0.30 -6.99 -2.36
C GLY A 83 -0.57 -6.38 -1.01
N VAL A 84 0.42 -6.44 -0.11
CA VAL A 84 0.37 -5.83 1.22
C VAL A 84 0.98 -4.44 1.15
N TRP A 85 0.23 -3.42 1.57
CA TRP A 85 0.64 -2.03 1.57
C TRP A 85 0.26 -1.38 2.89
N GLY A 86 1.22 -0.74 3.56
CA GLY A 86 0.96 -0.08 4.85
C GLY A 86 0.33 -0.99 5.91
N GLY A 87 0.58 -2.30 5.86
CA GLY A 87 -0.01 -3.28 6.78
C GLY A 87 -1.36 -3.86 6.37
N GLU A 88 -1.91 -3.43 5.23
CA GLU A 88 -3.20 -3.87 4.71
C GLU A 88 -3.06 -4.69 3.43
N LEU A 89 -3.93 -5.69 3.24
CA LEU A 89 -3.96 -6.48 2.02
C LEU A 89 -4.91 -5.86 1.00
N PHE A 90 -4.41 -5.61 -0.20
CA PHE A 90 -5.19 -5.15 -1.33
C PHE A 90 -5.58 -6.32 -2.24
N LEU A 91 -6.81 -6.26 -2.75
CA LEU A 91 -7.31 -7.10 -3.82
C LEU A 91 -8.28 -6.30 -4.67
N GLN A 92 -7.98 -6.18 -5.96
CA GLN A 92 -8.77 -5.41 -6.92
C GLN A 92 -8.98 -3.94 -6.48
N GLY A 93 -7.91 -3.31 -5.97
CA GLY A 93 -7.95 -1.91 -5.51
C GLY A 93 -8.67 -1.69 -4.17
N THR A 94 -9.14 -2.75 -3.52
CA THR A 94 -9.86 -2.66 -2.24
C THR A 94 -9.08 -3.35 -1.13
N VAL A 95 -9.09 -2.75 0.07
CA VAL A 95 -8.54 -3.38 1.27
C VAL A 95 -9.43 -4.53 1.72
N ILE A 96 -8.84 -5.70 1.90
CA ILE A 96 -9.49 -6.89 2.44
C ILE A 96 -8.76 -7.36 3.71
N PRO A 97 -9.48 -7.87 4.72
CA PRO A 97 -8.85 -8.19 6.00
C PRO A 97 -7.91 -9.41 5.92
N ARG A 98 -8.22 -10.37 5.04
CA ARG A 98 -7.44 -11.62 4.89
C ARG A 98 -7.70 -12.28 3.53
N LYS A 99 -6.68 -12.98 3.01
CA LYS A 99 -6.83 -13.78 1.80
C LYS A 99 -7.60 -15.07 2.09
N ARG A 100 -8.65 -15.35 1.32
CA ARG A 100 -9.40 -16.61 1.44
C ARG A 100 -8.56 -17.76 0.84
N PRO A 101 -8.47 -18.93 1.51
CA PRO A 101 -7.81 -20.10 0.94
C PRO A 101 -8.42 -20.47 -0.41
N ARG A 102 -7.57 -20.91 -1.35
CA ARG A 102 -8.05 -21.45 -2.63
C ARG A 102 -8.91 -22.69 -2.37
N GLY A 103 -9.99 -22.84 -3.15
CA GLY A 103 -10.91 -23.96 -3.04
C GLY A 103 -12.36 -23.53 -3.11
N ARG A 104 -13.23 -24.50 -3.44
CA ARG A 104 -14.68 -24.28 -3.44
C ARG A 104 -15.08 -23.76 -2.06
N PRO A 105 -15.90 -22.69 -1.98
CA PRO A 105 -16.53 -22.34 -0.72
C PRO A 105 -17.13 -23.57 -0.06
N ARG A 106 -16.85 -23.76 1.24
CA ARG A 106 -17.57 -24.79 1.98
C ARG A 106 -19.05 -24.46 1.83
N LYS A 107 -19.84 -25.46 1.43
CA LYS A 107 -21.29 -25.35 1.43
C LYS A 107 -21.66 -25.38 2.91
N ASP A 108 -21.64 -24.21 3.54
CA ASP A 108 -21.96 -24.12 4.96
C ASP A 108 -23.41 -24.59 5.14
N ALA A 109 -23.60 -25.59 6.00
CA ALA A 109 -24.90 -26.02 6.48
C ALA A 109 -25.44 -24.87 7.33
N VAL A 110 -26.41 -24.14 6.79
CA VAL A 110 -27.22 -23.20 7.56
C VAL A 110 -27.99 -24.03 8.59
N ALA A 111 -27.72 -23.78 9.87
CA ALA A 111 -28.48 -24.31 11.01
C ALA A 111 -29.71 -23.44 11.26
#